data_AF-A0A0G0S434-F1
#
_entry.id   AF-A0A0G0S434-F1
#
_cell.length_a   1.000
_cell.length_b   1.000
_cell.length_c   1.000
_cell.angle_alpha   90.00
_cell.angle_beta   90.00
_cell.angle_gamma   90.00
#
_symmetry.space_group_name_H-M   'P 1'
#
loop_
_entity.id
_entity.type
_entity.pdbx_description
1 polymer ?
#
loop_
_entity_poly.entity_id
_entity_poly.type
_entity_poly.pdbx_seq_one_letter_code
_entity_poly.pdbx_strand_id
1 'polypeptide(L)'
;MANAKNKQKQEKCENCSEEFSKEFKLSGEKLVKKVKELIKEGNARKIIIKNEKGKAIMEIPVTVGAVGVVLAPVLAAVGALAALVTECTIEVVKKK
;
A
#
# COMPACT_ATOMS: atom_id res chain seq x y z
N MET A 1 -33.48 -20.69 -12.29
CA MET A 1 -32.88 -19.34 -12.17
C MET A 1 -31.84 -19.40 -11.07
N ALA A 2 -30.60 -19.68 -11.43
CA ALA A 2 -29.48 -19.67 -10.49
C ALA A 2 -28.48 -18.63 -11.00
N ASN A 3 -28.22 -17.58 -10.22
CA ASN A 3 -26.86 -17.03 -10.19
C ASN A 3 -26.62 -16.26 -8.88
N ALA A 4 -26.01 -16.98 -7.95
CA ALA A 4 -25.47 -16.46 -6.73
C ALA A 4 -23.95 -16.58 -6.84
N LYS A 5 -23.25 -15.51 -6.41
CA LYS A 5 -21.88 -15.55 -5.89
C LYS A 5 -20.78 -15.87 -6.93
N ASN A 6 -20.08 -14.84 -7.40
CA ASN A 6 -18.62 -14.89 -7.32
C ASN A 6 -17.98 -13.50 -7.44
N LYS A 7 -18.03 -12.74 -6.34
CA LYS A 7 -17.14 -11.60 -6.12
C LYS A 7 -15.78 -12.20 -5.78
N GLN A 8 -14.92 -12.31 -6.79
CA GLN A 8 -13.58 -12.87 -6.67
C GLN A 8 -12.82 -12.19 -5.54
N LYS A 9 -12.80 -12.89 -4.42
CA LYS A 9 -11.96 -12.74 -3.25
C LYS A 9 -11.17 -14.03 -3.20
N GLN A 10 -9.94 -14.02 -3.68
CA GLN A 10 -8.86 -14.97 -3.40
C GLN A 10 -7.57 -14.22 -3.73
N GLU A 11 -6.42 -14.37 -3.09
CA GLU A 11 -5.88 -15.00 -1.89
C GLU A 11 -4.35 -14.82 -2.06
N LYS A 12 -3.59 -14.74 -0.97
CA LYS A 12 -2.35 -15.49 -0.73
C LYS A 12 -1.51 -14.81 0.36
N CYS A 13 -1.56 -15.37 1.56
CA CYS A 13 -0.52 -15.18 2.56
C CYS A 13 0.64 -16.09 2.17
N GLU A 14 1.69 -15.55 1.57
CA GLU A 14 2.94 -16.27 1.36
C GLU A 14 4.08 -15.26 1.23
N ASN A 15 4.80 -14.99 2.33
CA ASN A 15 6.18 -15.45 2.45
C ASN A 15 6.76 -15.09 3.83
N CYS A 16 7.28 -16.09 4.53
CA CYS A 16 8.15 -15.93 5.68
C CYS A 16 9.56 -15.69 5.12
N SER A 17 9.97 -14.44 5.02
CA SER A 17 11.35 -14.04 4.81
C SER A 17 11.50 -12.71 5.53
N GLU A 18 12.56 -12.57 6.31
CA GLU A 18 12.88 -11.34 7.05
C GLU A 18 13.23 -10.21 6.07
N GLU A 19 12.25 -9.74 5.31
CA GLU A 19 12.29 -8.39 4.77
C GLU A 19 11.94 -7.46 5.94
N PHE A 20 12.81 -6.48 6.19
CA PHE A 20 12.63 -5.53 7.28
C PHE A 20 11.49 -4.58 6.90
N SER A 21 10.27 -5.06 7.09
CA SER A 21 9.03 -4.36 6.82
C SER A 21 8.72 -3.44 8.00
N LYS A 22 8.71 -2.13 7.78
CA LYS A 22 8.19 -1.19 8.77
C LYS A 22 6.70 -1.02 8.56
N GLU A 23 5.91 -1.55 9.48
CA GLU A 23 4.48 -1.27 9.55
C GLU A 23 4.23 0.04 10.30
N PHE A 24 3.42 0.90 9.72
CA PHE A 24 2.98 2.14 10.32
C PHE A 24 1.45 2.21 10.25
N LYS A 25 0.80 2.32 11.42
CA LYS A 25 -0.64 2.58 11.51
C LYS A 25 -0.88 4.09 11.54
N LEU A 26 -1.59 4.60 10.55
CA LEU A 26 -1.90 6.03 10.46
C LEU A 26 -3.19 6.27 9.68
N SER A 27 -3.91 7.32 10.08
CA SER A 27 -5.15 7.75 9.43
C SER A 27 -4.92 8.15 7.98
N GLY A 28 -5.97 8.10 7.15
CA GLY A 28 -5.91 8.40 5.72
C GLY A 28 -5.22 9.74 5.38
N GLU A 29 -5.46 10.80 6.14
CA GLU A 29 -4.79 12.09 5.89
C GLU A 29 -3.26 12.03 6.04
N LYS A 30 -2.77 11.20 6.97
CA LYS A 30 -1.33 11.02 7.20
C LYS A 30 -0.70 10.03 6.23
N LEU A 31 -1.52 9.17 5.59
CA LEU A 31 -1.08 8.15 4.62
C LEU A 31 -0.33 8.78 3.45
N VAL A 32 -0.96 9.75 2.79
CA VAL A 32 -0.37 10.45 1.64
C VAL A 32 0.94 11.16 2.01
N LYS A 33 0.96 11.83 3.18
CA LYS A 33 2.17 12.49 3.69
C LYS A 33 3.31 11.50 3.90
N LYS A 34 3.05 10.36 4.53
CA LYS A 34 4.09 9.36 4.78
C LYS A 34 4.59 8.66 3.53
N VAL A 35 3.70 8.33 2.59
CA VAL A 35 4.12 7.79 1.29
C VAL A 35 5.05 8.79 0.58
N LYS A 36 4.71 10.08 0.58
CA LYS A 36 5.54 11.13 -0.03
C LYS A 36 6.90 11.28 0.66
N GLU A 37 6.94 11.22 1.99
CA GLU A 37 8.19 11.22 2.77
C GLU A 37 9.08 10.02 2.41
N LEU A 38 8.52 8.81 2.39
CA LEU A 38 9.25 7.57 2.08
C LEU A 38 9.86 7.58 0.69
N ILE A 39 9.13 8.15 -0.29
CA ILE A 39 9.61 8.31 -1.66
C ILE A 39 10.72 9.37 -1.71
N LYS A 40 10.60 10.46 -0.96
CA LYS A 40 11.62 11.52 -0.89
C LYS A 40 12.89 11.07 -0.18
N GLU A 41 12.77 10.27 0.87
CA GLU A 41 13.91 9.62 1.55
C GLU A 41 14.59 8.57 0.66
N GLY A 42 13.88 8.00 -0.32
CA GLY A 42 14.41 6.91 -1.18
C GLY A 42 14.70 5.61 -0.43
N ASN A 43 14.27 5.51 0.84
CA ASN A 43 14.60 4.41 1.74
C ASN A 43 13.56 3.27 1.67
N ALA A 44 12.56 3.39 0.81
CA ALA A 44 11.55 2.36 0.54
C ALA A 44 11.74 1.84 -0.88
N ARG A 45 11.71 0.51 -1.06
CA ARG A 45 11.72 -0.11 -2.41
C ARG A 45 10.34 -0.61 -2.82
N LYS A 46 9.51 -1.00 -1.85
CA LYS A 46 8.13 -1.43 -2.06
C LYS A 46 7.25 -0.88 -0.92
N ILE A 47 6.12 -0.28 -1.28
CA ILE A 47 5.09 0.17 -0.35
C ILE A 47 3.88 -0.74 -0.52
N ILE A 48 3.38 -1.27 0.59
CA ILE A 48 2.23 -2.15 0.66
C ILE A 48 1.19 -1.43 1.51
N ILE A 49 -0.01 -1.24 0.98
CA ILE A 49 -1.12 -0.64 1.72
C ILE A 49 -2.03 -1.76 2.18
N LYS A 50 -2.27 -1.81 3.49
CA LYS A 50 -3.17 -2.74 4.14
C LYS A 50 -4.39 -2.00 4.67
N ASN A 51 -5.54 -2.67 4.61
CA ASN A 51 -6.74 -2.17 5.25
C ASN A 51 -6.73 -2.45 6.76
N GLU A 52 -7.74 -1.98 7.50
CA GLU A 52 -7.97 -2.27 8.93
C GLU A 52 -7.89 -3.77 9.28
N LYS A 53 -8.24 -4.64 8.32
CA LYS A 53 -8.25 -6.10 8.47
C LYS A 53 -6.87 -6.75 8.26
N GLY A 54 -5.81 -5.95 8.14
CA GLY A 54 -4.45 -6.42 7.84
C GLY A 54 -4.27 -6.98 6.43
N LYS A 55 -5.28 -6.84 5.56
CA LYS A 55 -5.23 -7.35 4.19
C LYS A 55 -4.57 -6.33 3.26
N ALA A 56 -3.51 -6.74 2.56
CA ALA A 56 -2.92 -5.96 1.50
C ALA A 56 -3.95 -5.70 0.38
N ILE A 57 -4.19 -4.42 0.09
CA ILE A 57 -5.12 -3.95 -0.94
C ILE A 57 -4.37 -3.51 -2.20
N MET A 58 -3.13 -3.04 -2.03
CA MET A 58 -2.31 -2.53 -3.12
C MET A 58 -0.82 -2.61 -2.78
N GLU A 59 0.01 -2.96 -3.76
CA GLU A 59 1.47 -2.99 -3.67
C GLU A 59 2.06 -2.09 -4.76
N ILE A 60 2.98 -1.20 -4.41
CA ILE A 60 3.61 -0.28 -5.35
C ILE A 60 5.14 -0.33 -5.21
N PRO A 61 5.89 -0.60 -6.29
CA PRO A 61 7.35 -0.46 -6.31
C PRO A 61 7.76 1.02 -6.34
N VAL A 62 8.63 1.40 -5.40
CA VAL A 62 9.25 2.74 -5.33
C VAL A 62 10.61 2.64 -5.99
N THR A 63 10.61 2.68 -7.32
CA THR A 63 11.82 2.61 -8.15
C THR A 63 12.01 3.94 -8.85
N VAL A 64 13.24 4.44 -8.93
CA VAL A 64 13.58 5.78 -9.46
C VAL A 64 12.98 6.04 -10.86
N GLY A 65 12.83 5.01 -11.71
CA GLY A 65 12.17 5.12 -13.02
C GLY A 65 10.64 5.05 -13.00
N ALA A 66 10.03 4.39 -12.01
CA ALA A 66 8.58 4.25 -11.91
C ALA A 66 7.93 5.48 -11.24
N VAL A 67 8.64 6.12 -10.31
CA VAL A 67 8.15 7.29 -9.57
C VAL A 67 7.79 8.46 -10.51
N GLY A 68 8.41 8.60 -11.69
CA GLY A 68 8.00 9.66 -12.64
C GLY A 68 6.63 9.41 -13.30
N VAL A 69 6.31 8.13 -13.56
CA VAL A 69 5.18 7.74 -14.43
C VAL A 69 3.97 7.30 -13.61
N VAL A 70 4.18 6.60 -12.49
CA VAL A 70 3.10 6.02 -11.68
C VAL A 70 2.87 6.74 -10.35
N LEU A 71 3.70 7.71 -9.96
CA LEU A 71 3.50 8.43 -8.69
C LEU A 71 2.17 9.20 -8.65
N ALA A 72 1.84 9.93 -9.72
CA ALA A 72 0.60 10.69 -9.79
C ALA A 72 -0.66 9.80 -9.63
N PRO A 73 -0.83 8.72 -10.42
CA PRO A 73 -1.99 7.84 -10.27
C PRO A 73 -1.99 7.06 -8.94
N VAL A 74 -0.83 6.67 -8.42
CA VAL A 74 -0.75 5.99 -7.12
C VAL A 74 -1.13 6.92 -5.98
N LEU A 75 -0.55 8.12 -5.91
CA LEU A 75 -0.93 9.10 -4.89
C LEU A 75 -2.41 9.50 -5.01
N ALA A 76 -2.96 9.56 -6.22
CA ALA A 76 -4.39 9.81 -6.42
C ALA A 76 -5.25 8.65 -5.89
N ALA A 77 -4.93 7.41 -6.22
CA ALA A 77 -5.65 6.23 -5.73
C ALA A 77 -5.55 6.13 -4.19
N VAL A 78 -4.36 6.31 -3.65
CA VAL A 78 -4.10 6.30 -2.20
C VAL A 78 -4.81 7.47 -1.52
N GLY A 79 -4.82 8.65 -2.12
CA GLY A 79 -5.51 9.84 -1.61
C GLY A 79 -7.03 9.69 -1.62
N ALA A 80 -7.59 9.10 -2.68
CA ALA A 80 -9.02 8.81 -2.78
C ALA A 80 -9.44 7.76 -1.74
N LEU A 81 -8.66 6.68 -1.59
CA LEU A 81 -8.90 5.68 -0.54
C LEU A 81 -8.76 6.30 0.85
N ALA A 82 -7.70 7.06 1.10
CA ALA A 82 -7.47 7.79 2.34
C ALA A 82 -8.61 8.74 2.74
N ALA A 83 -9.28 9.35 1.76
CA ALA A 83 -10.43 10.21 2.01
C ALA A 83 -11.69 9.41 2.39
N LEU A 84 -11.77 8.15 1.97
CA LEU A 84 -12.91 7.26 2.20
C LEU A 84 -12.75 6.39 3.46
N VAL A 85 -11.53 5.96 3.79
CA VAL A 85 -11.25 5.13 4.98
C VAL A 85 -10.60 5.95 6.09
N THR A 86 -11.19 5.87 7.29
CA THR A 86 -10.75 6.58 8.49
C THR A 86 -9.41 6.04 9.01
N GLU A 87 -9.20 4.72 8.90
CA GLU A 87 -8.02 4.03 9.43
C GLU A 87 -7.37 3.15 8.35
N CYS A 88 -6.05 3.29 8.17
CA CYS A 88 -5.28 2.54 7.19
C CYS A 88 -3.94 2.10 7.80
N THR A 89 -3.37 1.01 7.30
CA THR A 89 -2.06 0.53 7.73
C THR A 89 -1.11 0.50 6.54
N ILE A 90 0.05 1.14 6.66
CA ILE A 90 1.09 1.12 5.63
C ILE A 90 2.15 0.14 6.07
N GLU A 91 2.51 -0.77 5.19
CA GLU A 91 3.70 -1.60 5.34
C GLU A 91 4.75 -1.16 4.32
N VAL A 92 5.93 -0.84 4.81
CA VAL A 92 7.04 -0.34 4.00
C VAL A 92 8.12 -1.38 4.01
N VAL A 93 8.36 -2.00 2.86
CA VAL A 93 9.42 -2.99 2.70
C VAL A 93 10.72 -2.30 2.32
N LYS A 94 11.71 -2.43 3.20
CA LYS A 94 13.07 -1.94 2.99
C LYS A 94 13.99 -3.13 2.73
N LYS A 95 14.84 -3.04 1.70
CA LYS A 95 15.99 -3.94 1.54
C LYS A 95 17.22 -3.29 2.16
N LYS A 96 18.01 -4.05 2.91
CA LYS A 96 19.35 -3.67 3.39
C LYS A 96 20.23 -3.22 2.21
#